data_AF-V9G9R1-F1
#
_entry.id   AF-V9G9R1-F1
#
_cell.length_a   1.000
_cell.length_b   1.000
_cell.length_c   1.000
_cell.angle_alpha   90.00
_cell.angle_beta   90.00
_cell.angle_gamma   90.00
#
_symmetry.space_group_name_H-M   'P 1'
#
loop_
_entity.id
_entity.type
_entity.pdbx_description
1 polymer ?
#
loop_
_entity_poly.entity_id
_entity_poly.type
_entity_poly.pdbx_seq_one_letter_code
_entity_poly.pdbx_strand_id
1 'polypeptide(L)'
;MIYGPDPNAIYPNEAIKSICFIKNVVTRSNIIVGDYTYYDDINGADRFEEHVTHHYEFIGDQLIIGKFCAIAKGIEFVMNGANHRMCSVTTYPFNIMGNGWEKATPTLATYLLREILSSETMCGSVKMSP
;
A
#
# COMPACT_ATOMS: atom_id res chain seq x y z
N MET A 1 -1.51 26.79 23.99
CA MET A 1 -0.25 26.14 23.59
C MET A 1 -0.60 25.05 22.60
N ILE A 2 0.02 25.05 21.41
CA ILE A 2 -0.09 23.94 20.47
C ILE A 2 0.95 22.89 20.93
N TYR A 3 0.52 21.64 21.12
CA TYR A 3 1.37 20.54 21.56
C TYR A 3 1.44 19.49 20.45
N GLY A 4 2.65 19.18 19.98
CA GLY A 4 2.89 18.20 18.92
C GLY A 4 2.95 18.77 17.49
N PRO A 5 3.26 17.92 16.50
CA PRO A 5 3.32 18.32 15.09
C PRO A 5 1.92 18.56 14.51
N ASP A 6 1.83 19.41 13.48
CA ASP A 6 0.61 19.58 12.69
C ASP A 6 0.29 18.25 11.96
N PRO A 7 -0.87 17.62 12.21
CA PRO A 7 -1.24 16.37 11.53
C PRO A 7 -1.45 16.53 10.02
N ASN A 8 -1.59 17.76 9.51
CA ASN A 8 -1.75 18.04 8.08
C ASN A 8 -0.43 18.43 7.39
N ALA A 9 0.68 18.53 8.14
CA ALA A 9 1.99 18.73 7.54
C ALA A 9 2.44 17.48 6.79
N ILE A 10 3.03 17.63 5.61
CA ILE A 10 3.68 16.52 4.89
C ILE A 10 4.92 16.07 5.66
N TYR A 11 5.79 17.02 6.02
CA TYR A 11 7.00 16.78 6.81
C TYR A 11 6.80 17.37 8.22
N PRO A 12 6.43 16.57 9.23
CA PRO A 12 6.13 17.09 10.58
C PRO A 12 7.34 17.69 11.28
N ASN A 13 8.56 17.36 10.84
CA ASN A 13 9.79 17.96 11.31
C ASN A 13 10.65 18.38 10.12
N GLU A 14 10.78 19.69 9.89
CA GLU A 14 11.56 20.26 8.79
C GLU A 14 13.05 19.85 8.82
N ALA A 15 13.59 19.52 10.00
CA ALA A 15 14.97 19.04 10.14
C ALA A 15 15.14 17.56 9.74
N ILE A 16 14.06 16.79 9.58
CA ILE A 16 14.07 15.35 9.28
C ILE A 16 13.14 15.09 8.09
N LYS A 17 13.64 15.38 6.88
CA LYS A 17 12.88 15.22 5.62
C LYS A 17 12.68 13.76 5.19
N SER A 18 13.28 12.79 5.87
CA SER A 18 12.99 11.37 5.61
C SER A 18 11.63 10.94 6.16
N ILE A 19 11.04 11.68 7.11
CA ILE A 19 9.77 11.33 7.74
C ILE A 19 8.63 12.09 7.07
N CYS A 20 7.70 11.36 6.45
CA CYS A 20 6.51 11.93 5.81
C CYS A 20 5.23 11.39 6.43
N PHE A 21 4.28 12.26 6.79
CA PHE A 21 2.91 11.84 7.11
C PHE A 21 2.18 11.47 5.82
N ILE A 22 2.04 10.15 5.58
CA ILE A 22 1.59 9.63 4.28
C ILE A 22 0.13 9.95 3.97
N LYS A 23 -0.71 10.19 4.99
CA LYS A 23 -2.08 10.68 4.81
C LYS A 23 -2.13 11.93 3.93
N ASN A 24 -1.13 12.79 4.02
CA ASN A 24 -1.12 14.11 3.39
C ASN A 24 -0.54 14.11 1.97
N VAL A 25 -0.04 12.95 1.49
CA VAL A 25 0.52 12.78 0.14
C VAL A 25 -0.20 11.72 -0.70
N VAL A 26 -0.95 10.81 -0.05
CA VAL A 26 -1.81 9.84 -0.76
C VAL A 26 -2.88 10.57 -1.55
N THR A 27 -3.04 10.20 -2.82
CA THR A 27 -4.00 10.77 -3.77
C THR A 27 -5.07 9.77 -4.18
N ARG A 28 -4.79 8.47 -4.05
CA ARG A 28 -5.66 7.37 -4.45
C ARG A 28 -6.79 7.16 -3.44
N SER A 29 -8.04 7.18 -3.92
CA SER A 29 -9.25 7.08 -3.08
C SER A 29 -9.45 5.72 -2.40
N ASN A 30 -8.78 4.67 -2.89
CA ASN A 30 -8.80 3.32 -2.33
C ASN A 30 -7.67 3.08 -1.31
N ILE A 31 -6.90 4.11 -0.95
CA ILE A 31 -5.92 4.08 0.14
C ILE A 31 -6.41 5.03 1.23
N ILE A 32 -6.63 4.51 2.43
CA ILE A 32 -7.13 5.26 3.58
C ILE A 32 -6.07 5.22 4.67
N VAL A 33 -5.57 6.37 5.10
CA VAL A 33 -4.52 6.47 6.12
C VAL A 33 -4.99 7.32 7.29
N GLY A 34 -4.80 6.83 8.51
CA GLY A 34 -5.02 7.56 9.74
C GLY A 34 -3.96 8.64 10.03
N ASP A 35 -4.32 9.58 10.89
CA ASP A 35 -3.42 10.65 11.35
C ASP A 35 -2.14 10.11 12.02
N TYR A 36 -1.06 10.89 11.93
CA TYR A 36 0.24 10.62 12.56
C TYR A 36 0.96 9.36 12.08
N THR A 37 0.39 8.65 11.09
CA THR A 37 1.07 7.55 10.42
C THR A 37 2.12 8.09 9.47
N TYR A 38 3.34 7.59 9.59
CA TYR A 38 4.47 8.06 8.80
C TYR A 38 5.16 6.94 8.03
N TYR A 39 5.79 7.34 6.92
CA TYR A 39 6.77 6.54 6.19
C TYR A 39 8.14 7.20 6.30
N ASP A 40 9.17 6.39 6.57
CA ASP A 40 10.57 6.84 6.66
C ASP A 40 11.34 6.44 5.40
N ASP A 41 11.55 7.38 4.48
CA ASP A 41 12.46 7.22 3.36
C ASP A 41 13.09 8.55 2.94
N ILE A 42 14.40 8.68 3.15
CA ILE A 42 15.20 9.83 2.72
C ILE A 42 15.13 10.11 1.20
N ASN A 43 14.78 9.11 0.39
CA ASN A 43 14.75 9.22 -1.07
C ASN A 43 13.35 9.44 -1.66
N GLY A 44 12.28 9.42 -0.85
CA GLY A 44 10.93 9.47 -1.41
C GLY A 44 9.82 9.13 -0.43
N ALA A 45 9.89 9.60 0.82
CA ALA A 45 8.83 9.34 1.80
C ALA A 45 7.45 9.87 1.36
N ASP A 46 7.43 10.90 0.51
CA ASP A 46 6.25 11.48 -0.14
C ASP A 46 5.69 10.64 -1.28
N ARG A 47 6.47 9.67 -1.79
CA ARG A 47 6.12 8.78 -2.90
C ARG A 47 5.62 7.42 -2.42
N PHE A 48 4.97 7.39 -1.26
CA PHE A 48 4.43 6.18 -0.62
C PHE A 48 3.59 5.32 -1.56
N GLU A 49 2.82 5.92 -2.48
CA GLU A 49 1.96 5.17 -3.40
C GLU A 49 2.74 4.30 -4.40
N GLU A 50 4.03 4.60 -4.65
CA GLU A 50 4.92 3.74 -5.45
C GLU A 50 5.17 2.38 -4.76
N HIS A 51 5.00 2.33 -3.43
CA HIS A 51 5.13 1.13 -2.61
C HIS A 51 3.80 0.36 -2.42
N VAL A 52 2.74 0.75 -3.13
CA VAL A 52 1.42 0.07 -3.12
C VAL A 52 1.20 -0.58 -4.48
N THR A 53 1.65 -1.82 -4.60
CA THR A 53 1.72 -2.55 -5.87
C THR A 53 0.46 -3.38 -6.12
N HIS A 54 0.20 -3.69 -7.39
CA HIS A 54 -0.91 -4.57 -7.81
C HIS A 54 -2.31 -4.10 -7.35
N HIS A 55 -2.47 -2.81 -7.10
CA HIS A 55 -3.70 -2.23 -6.57
C HIS A 55 -4.48 -1.57 -7.70
N TYR A 56 -5.37 -2.35 -8.34
CA TYR A 56 -6.10 -1.91 -9.53
C TYR A 56 -7.52 -1.49 -9.19
N GLU A 57 -7.97 -0.34 -9.72
CA GLU A 57 -9.31 0.22 -9.43
C GLU A 57 -10.45 -0.76 -9.70
N PHE A 58 -10.33 -1.58 -10.76
CA PHE A 58 -11.39 -2.52 -11.14
C PHE A 58 -11.60 -3.65 -10.11
N ILE A 59 -10.60 -3.95 -9.26
CA ILE A 59 -10.73 -4.94 -8.18
C ILE A 59 -11.56 -4.38 -7.03
N GLY A 60 -11.45 -3.07 -6.79
CA GLY A 60 -12.20 -2.37 -5.75
C GLY A 60 -11.73 -2.68 -4.31
N ASP A 61 -10.58 -3.33 -4.15
CA ASP A 61 -9.95 -3.53 -2.85
C ASP A 61 -9.38 -2.23 -2.28
N GLN A 62 -9.25 -2.18 -0.96
CA GLN A 62 -8.80 -1.01 -0.23
C GLN A 62 -7.60 -1.36 0.64
N LEU A 63 -6.63 -0.45 0.69
CA LEU A 63 -5.57 -0.45 1.69
C LEU A 63 -5.99 0.50 2.81
N ILE A 64 -6.18 -0.02 4.02
CA ILE A 64 -6.57 0.79 5.18
C ILE A 64 -5.45 0.73 6.21
N ILE A 65 -4.84 1.87 6.51
CA ILE A 65 -3.80 2.03 7.52
C ILE A 65 -4.34 2.89 8.66
N GLY A 66 -4.23 2.37 9.88
CA GLY A 66 -4.65 3.05 11.10
C GLY A 66 -3.86 4.32 11.42
N LYS A 67 -4.10 4.87 12.61
CA LYS A 67 -3.38 6.02 13.16
C LYS A 67 -2.09 5.58 13.85
N PHE A 68 -1.12 6.49 13.96
CA PHE A 68 0.13 6.28 14.72
C PHE A 68 0.94 5.05 14.27
N CYS A 69 0.91 4.71 12.98
CA CYS A 69 1.74 3.64 12.44
C CYS A 69 3.12 4.17 12.01
N ALA A 70 4.14 3.32 12.18
CA ALA A 70 5.52 3.59 11.78
C ALA A 70 5.90 2.64 10.65
N ILE A 71 6.09 3.16 9.44
CA ILE A 71 6.42 2.35 8.26
C ILE A 71 7.87 2.66 7.87
N ALA A 72 8.73 1.65 7.95
CA ALA A 72 10.14 1.79 7.62
C ALA A 72 10.37 1.75 6.10
N LYS A 73 11.49 2.33 5.66
CA LYS A 73 11.96 2.29 4.28
C LYS A 73 11.88 0.90 3.64
N GLY A 74 11.34 0.85 2.42
CA GLY A 74 11.33 -0.35 1.58
C GLY A 74 10.25 -1.37 1.94
N ILE A 75 9.29 -1.00 2.79
CA ILE A 75 8.05 -1.77 2.96
C ILE A 75 7.20 -1.62 1.69
N GLU A 76 6.73 -2.75 1.19
CA GLU A 76 5.83 -2.84 0.03
C GLU A 76 4.49 -3.43 0.48
N PHE A 77 3.39 -2.82 0.02
CA PHE A 77 2.03 -3.33 0.16
C PHE A 77 1.64 -4.00 -1.17
N VAL A 78 1.42 -5.32 -1.14
CA VAL A 78 1.13 -6.12 -2.34
C VAL A 78 -0.35 -6.44 -2.36
N MET A 79 -1.12 -5.67 -3.11
CA MET A 79 -2.57 -5.79 -3.13
C MET A 79 -3.07 -6.96 -3.98
N ASN A 80 -4.39 -7.16 -4.04
CA ASN A 80 -4.96 -8.39 -4.58
C ASN A 80 -4.74 -8.61 -6.08
N GLY A 81 -4.34 -7.61 -6.86
CA GLY A 81 -4.02 -7.78 -8.27
C GLY A 81 -2.84 -8.73 -8.54
N ALA A 82 -2.07 -9.09 -7.50
CA ALA A 82 -1.03 -10.11 -7.57
C ALA A 82 -1.58 -11.55 -7.51
N ASN A 83 -2.86 -11.72 -7.13
CA ASN A 83 -3.44 -13.05 -6.95
C ASN A 83 -3.69 -13.74 -8.29
N HIS A 84 -3.30 -15.01 -8.36
CA HIS A 84 -3.65 -15.88 -9.48
C HIS A 84 -4.90 -16.70 -9.15
N ARG A 85 -5.62 -17.13 -10.19
CA ARG A 85 -6.72 -18.08 -10.02
C ARG A 85 -6.17 -19.43 -9.55
N MET A 86 -6.48 -19.80 -8.31
CA MET A 86 -6.05 -21.07 -7.71
C MET A 86 -7.05 -22.22 -7.89
N CYS A 87 -8.32 -21.91 -8.19
CA CYS A 87 -9.39 -22.91 -8.40
C CYS A 87 -9.48 -23.36 -9.87
N SER A 88 -8.38 -23.89 -10.38
CA SER A 88 -8.23 -24.37 -11.76
C SER A 88 -7.18 -25.48 -11.80
N VAL A 89 -7.05 -26.16 -12.94
CA VAL A 89 -5.98 -27.14 -13.18
C VAL A 89 -4.58 -26.51 -13.22
N THR A 90 -4.51 -25.18 -13.36
CA THR A 90 -3.27 -24.40 -13.38
C THR A 90 -3.53 -22.96 -12.98
N THR A 91 -2.50 -22.28 -12.48
CA THR A 91 -2.49 -20.85 -12.13
C THR A 91 -2.07 -19.96 -13.30
N TYR A 92 -1.73 -20.54 -14.45
CA TYR A 92 -1.28 -19.79 -15.62
C TYR A 92 -2.37 -18.80 -16.10
N PRO A 93 -2.05 -17.50 -16.26
CA PRO A 93 -3.05 -16.48 -16.58
C PRO A 93 -3.32 -16.43 -18.09
N PHE A 94 -4.00 -17.43 -18.63
CA PHE A 94 -4.32 -17.48 -20.07
C PHE A 94 -4.99 -16.21 -20.58
N ASN A 95 -5.85 -15.61 -19.75
CA ASN A 95 -6.65 -14.43 -20.09
C ASN A 95 -5.81 -13.20 -20.46
N ILE A 96 -4.57 -13.07 -19.97
CA ILE A 96 -3.71 -11.92 -20.29
C ILE A 96 -2.79 -12.17 -21.50
N MET A 97 -2.75 -13.39 -22.05
CA MET A 97 -1.88 -13.76 -23.17
C MET A 97 -2.51 -13.48 -24.56
N GLY A 98 -3.82 -13.18 -24.60
CA GLY A 98 -4.54 -12.79 -25.82
C GLY A 98 -4.83 -13.93 -26.81
N ASN A 99 -5.09 -13.58 -28.08
CA ASN A 99 -5.39 -14.50 -29.19
C ASN A 99 -6.57 -15.46 -28.97
N GLY A 100 -7.65 -14.97 -28.35
CA GLY A 100 -8.85 -15.75 -28.06
C GLY A 100 -8.90 -16.29 -26.63
N TRP A 101 -7.78 -16.26 -25.90
CA TRP A 101 -7.70 -16.71 -24.51
C TRP A 101 -8.23 -15.70 -23.49
N GLU A 102 -8.41 -14.43 -23.88
CA GLU A 102 -9.07 -13.39 -23.07
C GLU A 102 -10.48 -13.79 -22.62
N LYS A 103 -11.13 -14.74 -23.32
CA LYS A 103 -12.41 -15.34 -22.94
C LYS A 103 -12.37 -16.13 -21.62
N ALA A 104 -11.18 -16.49 -21.12
CA ALA A 104 -10.98 -17.20 -19.86
C ALA A 104 -10.79 -16.25 -18.65
N THR A 105 -11.18 -14.98 -18.77
CA THR A 105 -11.06 -13.99 -17.69
C THR A 105 -11.79 -14.43 -16.41
N PRO A 106 -11.10 -14.48 -15.25
CA PRO A 106 -11.73 -14.83 -13.98
C PRO A 106 -12.71 -13.77 -13.51
N THR A 107 -13.71 -14.19 -12.72
CA THR A 107 -14.64 -13.26 -12.06
C THR A 107 -13.97 -12.53 -10.90
N LEU A 108 -14.43 -11.30 -10.60
CA LEU A 108 -13.95 -10.48 -9.48
C LEU A 108 -13.91 -11.18 -8.13
N ALA A 109 -14.81 -12.14 -7.88
CA ALA A 109 -14.83 -12.94 -6.65
C ALA A 109 -13.51 -13.68 -6.36
N THR A 110 -12.65 -13.88 -7.37
CA THR A 110 -11.31 -14.47 -7.19
C THR A 110 -10.32 -13.53 -6.48
N TYR A 111 -10.59 -12.23 -6.42
CA TYR A 111 -9.65 -11.20 -5.95
C TYR A 111 -10.08 -10.48 -4.66
N LEU A 112 -11.27 -10.75 -4.11
CA LEU A 112 -11.83 -9.91 -3.05
C LEU A 112 -11.29 -10.27 -1.65
N LEU A 113 -10.27 -9.53 -1.20
CA LEU A 113 -9.86 -9.41 0.20
C LEU A 113 -9.55 -7.93 0.53
N ARG A 114 -9.58 -7.56 1.81
CA ARG A 114 -9.18 -6.21 2.28
C ARG A 114 -7.84 -6.31 2.98
N GLU A 115 -6.91 -5.39 2.70
CA GLU A 115 -5.69 -5.25 3.49
C GLU A 115 -5.87 -4.17 4.55
N ILE A 116 -5.68 -4.56 5.82
CA ILE A 116 -5.89 -3.69 6.97
C ILE A 116 -4.66 -3.73 7.87
N LEU A 117 -4.02 -2.58 8.04
CA LEU A 117 -3.00 -2.35 9.06
C LEU A 117 -3.65 -1.59 10.24
N SER A 118 -3.70 -2.21 11.41
CA SER A 118 -4.29 -1.63 12.62
C SER A 118 -3.49 -0.41 13.12
N SER A 119 -4.10 0.42 13.97
CA SER A 119 -3.40 1.52 14.65
C SER A 119 -2.20 1.02 15.47
N GLU A 120 -1.24 1.92 15.69
CA GLU A 120 -0.04 1.69 16.52
C GLU A 120 0.89 0.58 15.99
N THR A 121 0.74 0.21 14.71
CA THR A 121 1.55 -0.87 14.12
C THR A 121 2.89 -0.33 13.62
N MET A 122 3.97 -1.01 13.97
CA MET A 122 5.28 -0.80 13.38
C MET A 122 5.54 -1.85 12.29
N CYS A 123 5.73 -1.40 11.04
CA CYS A 123 6.22 -2.21 9.93
C CYS A 123 7.72 -1.93 9.76
N GLY A 124 8.54 -2.80 10.33
CA GLY A 124 9.99 -2.70 10.24
C GLY A 124 10.57 -3.38 9.00
N SER A 125 11.60 -2.79 8.41
CA SER A 125 12.42 -3.43 7.39
C SER A 125 13.43 -4.36 8.05
N VAL A 126 13.30 -5.68 7.86
CA VAL A 126 14.33 -6.64 8.28
C VAL A 126 15.46 -6.59 7.26
N LYS A 127 16.52 -5.81 7.53
CA LYS A 127 17.79 -6.01 6.84
C LYS A 127 18.42 -7.29 7.38
N MET A 128 18.35 -8.39 6.63
CA MET A 128 19.33 -9.46 6.79
C MET A 128 20.67 -8.88 6.36
N SER A 129 21.52 -8.51 7.33
CA SER A 129 22.93 -8.30 7.08
C SER A 129 23.54 -9.61 6.59
N PRO A 130 24.39 -9.60 5.55
CA PRO A 130 25.15 -10.78 5.15
C PRO A 130 26.07 -11.28 6.28
#